data_AF-A0A9W7ER98-F1
#
_entry.id   AF-A0A9W7ER98-F1
#
_cell.length_a   1.000
_cell.length_b   1.000
_cell.length_c   1.000
_cell.angle_alpha   90.00
_cell.angle_beta   90.00
_cell.angle_gamma   90.00
#
_symmetry.space_group_name_H-M   'P 1'
#
loop_
_entity.id
_entity.type
_entity.pdbx_description
1 polymer ?
#
loop_
_entity_poly.entity_id
_entity_poly.type
_entity_poly.pdbx_seq_one_letter_code
_entity_poly.pdbx_strand_id
1 'polypeptide(L)'
;MSGLSSRDQQLEQQHMTRVCNSMAQYAFFHQSLRKSLRKRLDGLPESSKQFLPSGLVSSSADAITREKESREAETRNQLFLDEILLFSNQPTSKDHAYYKQQGNYAFESDDDISKVKSVLKSIVRDWSAEGAEERAQCYDPIIAGTQKHVTKGGKVLVPGSGLGRLALELASRGYAVQGNDFSIHMLMASDFILNACGEGGHKNIEISPYLGTTLNSNKVSDVARKIVVPDVDPKEVRI
;
A
#
# COMPACT_ATOMS: atom_id res chain seq x y z
N MET A 1 1.92 18.03 -29.88
CA MET A 1 2.43 17.42 -28.63
C MET A 1 3.93 17.30 -28.79
N SER A 2 4.71 18.22 -28.22
CA SER A 2 6.17 18.08 -28.16
C SER A 2 6.49 16.89 -27.25
N GLY A 3 7.23 15.90 -27.76
CA GLY A 3 7.66 14.75 -26.95
C GLY A 3 8.48 15.21 -25.74
N LEU A 4 8.39 14.44 -24.64
CA LEU A 4 9.22 14.63 -23.46
C LEU A 4 10.70 14.71 -23.85
N SER A 5 11.46 15.62 -23.24
CA SER A 5 12.88 15.71 -23.52
C SER A 5 13.59 14.43 -23.06
N SER A 6 14.74 14.09 -23.66
CA SER A 6 15.53 12.92 -23.24
C SER A 6 15.90 12.98 -21.74
N ARG A 7 16.05 14.18 -21.20
CA ARG A 7 16.26 14.43 -19.77
C ARG A 7 15.04 14.04 -18.93
N ASP A 8 13.84 14.42 -19.36
CA ASP A 8 12.61 14.13 -18.61
C ASP A 8 12.36 12.62 -18.54
N GLN A 9 12.60 11.91 -19.66
CA GLN A 9 12.52 10.44 -19.70
C GLN A 9 13.51 9.78 -18.73
N GLN A 10 14.74 10.30 -18.63
CA GLN A 10 15.73 9.79 -17.68
C GLN A 10 15.31 10.04 -16.23
N LEU A 11 14.78 11.23 -15.92
CA LEU A 11 14.31 11.56 -14.57
C LEU A 11 13.10 10.71 -14.17
N GLU A 12 12.18 10.48 -15.10
CA GLU A 12 11.04 9.59 -14.88
C GLU A 12 11.48 8.16 -14.61
N GLN A 13 12.42 7.63 -15.41
CA GLN A 13 12.97 6.28 -15.19
C GLN A 13 13.68 6.16 -13.84
N GLN A 14 14.47 7.16 -13.45
CA GLN A 14 15.11 7.19 -12.13
C GLN A 14 14.07 7.22 -11.00
N HIS A 15 13.01 8.01 -11.16
CA HIS A 15 11.92 8.06 -10.20
C HIS A 15 11.21 6.70 -10.10
N MET A 16 10.89 6.07 -11.23
CA MET A 16 10.29 4.73 -11.31
C MET A 16 11.15 3.70 -10.56
N THR A 17 12.46 3.67 -10.82
CA THR A 17 13.39 2.78 -10.11
C THR A 17 13.34 3.00 -8.60
N ARG A 18 13.33 4.25 -8.14
CA ARG A 18 13.22 4.60 -6.72
C ARG A 18 11.93 4.08 -6.07
N VAL A 19 10.81 4.17 -6.79
CA VAL A 19 9.52 3.64 -6.33
C VAL A 19 9.54 2.11 -6.25
N CYS A 20 10.07 1.44 -7.26
CA CYS A 20 10.14 -0.02 -7.27
C CYS A 20 11.03 -0.53 -6.13
N ASN A 21 12.19 0.11 -5.94
CA ASN A 21 13.09 -0.18 -4.85
C ASN A 21 12.43 0.00 -3.48
N SER A 22 11.61 1.05 -3.29
CA SER A 22 10.98 1.30 -1.99
C SER A 22 9.93 0.23 -1.66
N MET A 23 9.19 -0.25 -2.68
CA MET A 23 8.28 -1.39 -2.55
C MET A 23 9.05 -2.69 -2.22
N ALA A 24 10.16 -2.97 -2.91
CA ALA A 24 10.99 -4.16 -2.71
C ALA A 24 11.69 -4.18 -1.33
N GLN A 25 11.88 -3.02 -0.71
CA GLN A 25 12.57 -2.87 0.57
C GLN A 25 11.64 -2.73 1.78
N TYR A 26 10.32 -2.71 1.59
CA TYR A 26 9.34 -2.40 2.62
C TYR A 26 9.54 -3.21 3.92
N ALA A 27 9.58 -4.54 3.84
CA ALA A 27 9.75 -5.39 5.02
C ALA A 27 11.12 -5.21 5.67
N PHE A 28 12.18 -4.95 4.90
CA PHE A 28 13.51 -4.72 5.45
C PHE A 28 13.52 -3.50 6.37
N PHE A 29 12.86 -2.40 5.99
CA PHE A 29 12.74 -1.21 6.82
C PHE A 29 11.96 -1.48 8.10
N HIS A 30 10.81 -2.14 8.01
CA HIS A 30 10.01 -2.50 9.18
C HIS A 30 10.75 -3.45 10.15
N GLN A 31 11.46 -4.45 9.62
CA GLN A 31 12.32 -5.33 10.41
C GLN A 31 13.42 -4.56 11.13
N SER A 32 14.04 -3.59 10.45
CA SER A 32 15.11 -2.76 11.01
C SER A 32 14.59 -1.87 12.14
N LEU A 33 13.42 -1.25 11.96
CA LEU A 33 12.75 -0.46 13.00
C LEU A 33 12.37 -1.32 14.20
N ARG A 34 11.83 -2.52 13.99
CA ARG A 34 11.49 -3.46 15.07
C ARG A 34 12.71 -3.93 15.86
N LYS A 35 13.80 -4.29 15.17
CA LYS A 35 15.08 -4.64 15.81
C LYS A 35 15.66 -3.46 16.59
N SER A 36 15.58 -2.25 16.06
CA SER A 36 16.03 -1.03 16.74
C SER A 36 15.20 -0.73 17.99
N LEU A 37 13.86 -0.85 17.92
CA LEU A 37 12.99 -0.73 19.07
C LEU A 37 13.34 -1.76 20.15
N ARG A 38 13.56 -3.03 19.76
CA ARG A 38 13.95 -4.09 20.70
C ARG A 38 15.25 -3.76 21.44
N LYS A 39 16.29 -3.34 20.71
CA LYS A 39 17.56 -2.91 21.32
C LYS A 39 17.37 -1.76 22.32
N ARG A 40 16.51 -0.78 21.99
CA ARG A 40 16.19 0.34 22.91
C ARG A 40 15.48 -0.13 24.17
N LEU A 41 14.51 -1.04 24.05
CA LEU A 41 13.79 -1.60 25.19
C LEU A 41 14.71 -2.43 26.11
N ASP A 42 15.56 -3.27 25.52
CA ASP A 42 16.48 -4.12 26.27
C ASP A 42 17.56 -3.28 27.00
N GLY A 43 17.95 -2.14 26.42
CA GLY A 43 18.90 -1.19 27.00
C GLY A 43 18.32 -0.21 28.03
N LEU A 44 17.03 -0.27 28.36
CA LEU A 44 16.45 0.57 29.42
C LEU A 44 17.01 0.19 30.81
N PRO A 45 17.14 1.15 31.75
CA PRO A 45 17.41 0.82 33.14
C PRO A 45 16.35 -0.12 33.72
N GLU A 46 16.73 -1.04 34.61
CA GLU A 46 15.80 -1.98 35.25
C GLU A 46 14.67 -1.25 36.01
N SER A 47 14.98 -0.10 36.62
CA SER A 47 14.00 0.76 37.28
C SER A 47 12.90 1.28 36.34
N SER A 48 13.17 1.35 35.04
CA SER A 48 12.21 1.80 34.02
C SER A 48 11.45 0.63 33.39
N LYS A 49 12.07 -0.56 33.31
CA LYS A 49 11.46 -1.75 32.71
C LYS A 49 10.20 -2.20 33.44
N GLN A 50 10.10 -1.95 34.75
CA GLN A 50 8.90 -2.27 35.54
C GLN A 50 7.63 -1.50 35.10
N PHE A 51 7.78 -0.38 34.40
CA PHE A 51 6.66 0.43 33.90
C PHE A 51 6.26 0.09 32.47
N LEU A 52 6.98 -0.83 31.82
CA LEU A 52 6.65 -1.24 30.46
C LEU A 52 5.35 -2.07 30.45
N PRO A 53 4.43 -1.78 29.51
CA PRO A 53 3.33 -2.69 29.22
C PRO A 53 3.85 -4.09 28.89
N SER A 54 3.09 -5.12 29.25
CA SER A 54 3.45 -6.53 29.02
C SER A 54 3.94 -6.78 27.60
N GLY A 55 3.24 -6.25 26.58
CA GLY A 55 3.62 -6.40 25.17
C GLY A 55 4.94 -5.75 24.73
N LEU A 56 5.59 -4.97 25.59
CA LEU A 56 6.94 -4.40 25.37
C LEU A 56 8.01 -5.04 26.26
N VAL A 57 7.61 -5.84 27.26
CA VAL A 57 8.54 -6.58 28.12
C VAL A 57 9.03 -7.81 27.37
N SER A 58 10.32 -7.85 27.14
CA SER A 58 10.95 -8.69 26.13
C SER A 58 10.83 -10.21 26.35
N SER A 59 10.55 -10.64 27.57
CA SER A 59 10.35 -12.02 28.02
C SER A 59 8.89 -12.43 28.16
N SER A 60 7.93 -11.50 27.96
CA SER A 60 6.52 -11.78 28.16
C SER A 60 5.90 -12.56 26.99
N ALA A 61 4.82 -13.30 27.26
CA ALA A 61 4.04 -13.94 26.21
C ALA A 61 3.48 -12.93 25.20
N ASP A 62 3.02 -11.76 25.67
CA ASP A 62 2.47 -10.71 24.82
C ASP A 62 3.50 -10.13 23.86
N ALA A 63 4.76 -9.98 24.29
CA ALA A 63 5.84 -9.50 23.44
C ALA A 63 6.23 -10.53 22.37
N ILE A 64 6.22 -11.82 22.73
CA ILE A 64 6.45 -12.92 21.78
C ILE A 64 5.35 -12.95 20.71
N THR A 65 4.09 -12.84 21.13
CA THR A 65 2.93 -12.75 20.23
C THR A 65 3.04 -11.52 19.34
N ARG A 66 3.34 -10.35 19.90
CA ARG A 66 3.58 -9.11 19.14
C ARG A 66 4.64 -9.27 18.08
N GLU A 67 5.76 -9.89 18.43
CA GLU A 67 6.85 -10.10 17.49
C GLU A 67 6.44 -11.05 16.36
N LYS A 68 5.74 -12.13 16.68
CA LYS A 68 5.22 -13.07 15.68
C LYS A 68 4.25 -12.37 14.72
N GLU A 69 3.23 -11.69 15.24
CA GLU A 69 2.23 -10.97 14.42
C GLU A 69 2.87 -9.90 13.54
N SER A 70 3.85 -9.15 14.08
CA SER A 70 4.58 -8.14 13.30
C SER A 70 5.37 -8.76 12.16
N ARG A 71 6.06 -9.89 12.38
CA ARG A 71 6.80 -10.61 11.33
C ARG A 71 5.89 -11.13 10.24
N GLU A 72 4.75 -11.69 10.62
CA GLU A 72 3.75 -12.17 9.66
C GLU A 72 3.17 -11.02 8.83
N ALA A 73 2.89 -9.87 9.46
CA ALA A 73 2.45 -8.66 8.76
C ALA A 73 3.52 -8.08 7.83
N GLU A 74 4.78 -8.06 8.25
CA GLU A 74 5.94 -7.66 7.42
C GLU A 74 6.00 -8.52 6.15
N THR A 75 5.96 -9.85 6.29
CA THR A 75 5.99 -10.79 5.17
C THR A 75 4.76 -10.63 4.27
N ARG A 76 3.56 -10.54 4.85
CA ARG A 76 2.31 -10.37 4.11
C ARG A 76 2.34 -9.14 3.20
N ASN A 77 2.73 -7.99 3.75
CA ASN A 77 2.82 -6.76 2.96
C ASN A 77 3.92 -6.85 1.90
N GLN A 78 5.08 -7.45 2.21
CA GLN A 78 6.14 -7.60 1.22
C GLN A 78 5.70 -8.49 0.05
N LEU A 79 5.03 -9.61 0.33
CA LEU A 79 4.51 -10.49 -0.72
C LEU A 79 3.52 -9.75 -1.61
N PHE A 80 2.60 -8.99 -1.02
CA PHE A 80 1.67 -8.18 -1.80
C PHE A 80 2.38 -7.13 -2.68
N LEU A 81 3.38 -6.44 -2.15
CA LEU A 81 4.17 -5.47 -2.92
C LEU A 81 5.00 -6.15 -4.02
N ASP A 82 5.53 -7.35 -3.76
CA ASP A 82 6.25 -8.15 -4.76
C ASP A 82 5.31 -8.59 -5.90
N GLU A 83 4.04 -8.91 -5.63
CA GLU A 83 3.06 -9.19 -6.69
C GLU A 83 2.80 -7.97 -7.59
N ILE A 84 2.73 -6.77 -7.02
CA ILE A 84 2.65 -5.51 -7.80
C ILE A 84 3.89 -5.37 -8.68
N LEU A 85 5.08 -5.57 -8.13
CA LEU A 85 6.35 -5.46 -8.86
C LEU A 85 6.43 -6.49 -9.98
N LEU A 86 6.09 -7.76 -9.71
CA LEU A 86 6.07 -8.83 -10.69
C LEU A 86 5.10 -8.53 -11.83
N PHE A 87 3.89 -8.06 -11.53
CA PHE A 87 2.90 -7.69 -12.54
C PHE A 87 3.40 -6.56 -13.46
N SER A 88 4.15 -5.60 -12.90
CA SER A 88 4.78 -4.51 -13.66
C SER A 88 6.15 -4.88 -14.27
N ASN A 89 6.55 -6.15 -14.24
CA ASN A 89 7.86 -6.64 -14.71
C ASN A 89 9.05 -5.90 -14.07
N GLN A 90 8.95 -5.59 -12.78
CA GLN A 90 9.99 -4.90 -12.00
C GLN A 90 10.69 -5.87 -11.03
N PRO A 91 11.94 -5.58 -10.62
CA PRO A 91 12.65 -6.39 -9.63
C PRO A 91 11.91 -6.45 -8.29
N THR A 92 11.88 -7.64 -7.68
CA THR A 92 11.21 -7.93 -6.41
C THR A 92 12.17 -7.82 -5.22
N SER A 93 11.64 -8.01 -4.00
CA SER A 93 12.47 -8.14 -2.79
C SER A 93 13.53 -9.24 -2.88
N LYS A 94 13.29 -10.32 -3.65
CA LYS A 94 14.26 -11.42 -3.85
C LYS A 94 15.44 -10.99 -4.72
N ASP A 95 15.18 -10.26 -5.80
CA ASP A 95 16.21 -9.70 -6.68
C ASP A 95 17.08 -8.71 -5.90
N HIS A 96 16.44 -7.89 -5.07
CA HIS A 96 17.10 -6.98 -4.15
C HIS A 96 18.01 -7.69 -3.14
N ALA A 97 17.61 -8.84 -2.62
CA ALA A 97 18.47 -9.63 -1.75
C ALA A 97 19.73 -10.13 -2.47
N TYR A 98 19.62 -10.47 -3.76
CA TYR A 98 20.76 -10.83 -4.60
C TYR A 98 21.66 -9.64 -4.92
N TYR A 99 21.10 -8.49 -5.31
CA TYR A 99 21.86 -7.26 -5.57
C TYR A 99 22.64 -6.78 -4.35
N LYS A 100 22.07 -6.96 -3.14
CA LYS A 100 22.73 -6.66 -1.88
C LYS A 100 23.99 -7.50 -1.66
N GLN A 101 23.96 -8.78 -2.02
CA GLN A 101 25.13 -9.67 -1.90
C GLN A 101 26.26 -9.27 -2.88
N GLN A 102 25.90 -8.69 -4.02
CA GLN A 102 26.87 -8.22 -5.02
C GLN A 102 27.42 -6.81 -4.76
N GLY A 103 26.94 -6.12 -3.70
CA GLY A 103 27.34 -4.74 -3.39
C GLY A 103 26.72 -3.67 -4.30
N ASN A 104 25.82 -4.05 -5.20
CA ASN A 104 25.11 -3.12 -6.09
C ASN A 104 23.69 -2.83 -5.56
N TYR A 105 23.60 -2.29 -4.34
CA TYR A 105 22.33 -2.11 -3.64
C TYR A 105 22.29 -0.75 -2.94
N ALA A 106 21.26 0.04 -3.22
CA ALA A 106 21.00 1.31 -2.56
C ALA A 106 19.79 1.18 -1.62
N PHE A 107 19.92 1.73 -0.41
CA PHE A 107 18.80 1.87 0.50
C PHE A 107 17.96 3.08 0.10
N GLU A 108 16.65 2.90 0.04
CA GLU A 108 15.73 4.02 -0.13
C GLU A 108 15.59 4.84 1.17
N SER A 109 14.94 5.99 1.11
CA SER A 109 14.73 6.82 2.30
C SER A 109 13.49 6.39 3.10
N ASP A 110 13.45 6.72 4.40
CA ASP A 110 12.24 6.54 5.21
C ASP A 110 11.02 7.26 4.62
N ASP A 111 11.25 8.40 3.95
CA ASP A 111 10.21 9.15 3.23
C ASP A 111 9.63 8.35 2.06
N ASP A 112 10.44 7.59 1.32
CA ASP A 112 9.94 6.74 0.22
C ASP A 112 9.13 5.57 0.78
N ILE A 113 9.60 4.93 1.85
CA ILE A 113 8.84 3.88 2.52
C ILE A 113 7.54 4.42 3.10
N SER A 114 7.50 5.68 3.56
CA SER A 114 6.28 6.33 4.03
C SER A 114 5.22 6.49 2.94
N LYS A 115 5.63 6.68 1.68
CA LYS A 115 4.73 6.71 0.51
C LYS A 115 4.14 5.33 0.25
N VAL A 116 4.94 4.27 0.34
CA VAL A 116 4.44 2.88 0.24
C VAL A 116 3.41 2.58 1.34
N LYS A 117 3.64 3.01 2.58
CA LYS A 117 2.65 2.90 3.67
C LYS A 117 1.35 3.65 3.33
N SER A 118 1.45 4.81 2.71
CA SER A 118 0.29 5.60 2.28
C SER A 118 -0.51 4.91 1.16
N VAL A 119 0.17 4.20 0.25
CA VAL A 119 -0.50 3.34 -0.74
C VAL A 119 -1.28 2.22 -0.06
N LEU A 120 -0.67 1.47 0.87
CA LEU A 120 -1.36 0.40 1.60
C LEU A 120 -2.62 0.89 2.30
N LYS A 121 -2.59 2.07 2.92
CA LYS A 121 -3.78 2.71 3.52
C LYS A 121 -4.80 3.15 2.47
N SER A 122 -4.36 3.68 1.33
CA SER A 122 -5.25 4.07 0.24
C SER A 122 -5.96 2.85 -0.36
N ILE A 123 -5.30 1.69 -0.38
CA ILE A 123 -5.90 0.41 -0.81
C ILE A 123 -7.05 0.01 0.12
N VAL A 124 -6.93 0.23 1.43
CA VAL A 124 -8.05 0.01 2.37
C VAL A 124 -9.25 0.88 1.98
N ARG A 125 -9.00 2.18 1.78
CA ARG A 125 -10.04 3.15 1.42
C ARG A 125 -10.74 2.75 0.12
N ASP A 126 -9.99 2.43 -0.93
CA ASP A 126 -10.53 2.22 -2.27
C ASP A 126 -11.02 0.81 -2.55
N TRP A 127 -10.47 -0.22 -1.89
CA TRP A 127 -10.60 -1.61 -2.31
C TRP A 127 -10.84 -2.60 -1.17
N SER A 128 -11.23 -2.12 0.02
CA SER A 128 -11.66 -3.01 1.11
C SER A 128 -13.08 -2.73 1.56
N ALA A 129 -13.70 -3.72 2.20
CA ALA A 129 -15.01 -3.54 2.83
C ALA A 129 -14.95 -2.53 3.99
N GLU A 130 -13.82 -2.46 4.71
CA GLU A 130 -13.62 -1.47 5.80
C GLU A 130 -13.67 -0.03 5.28
N GLY A 131 -13.24 0.21 4.03
CA GLY A 131 -13.28 1.52 3.39
C GLY A 131 -14.67 1.95 2.91
N ALA A 132 -15.69 1.09 2.99
CA ALA A 132 -17.00 1.35 2.37
C ALA A 132 -17.70 2.60 2.93
N GLU A 133 -17.65 2.80 4.25
CA GLU A 133 -18.27 3.98 4.89
C GLU A 133 -17.57 5.28 4.46
N GLU A 134 -16.24 5.29 4.45
CA GLU A 134 -15.45 6.45 4.00
C GLU A 134 -15.74 6.76 2.52
N ARG A 135 -15.83 5.71 1.67
CA ARG A 135 -16.23 5.87 0.27
C ARG A 135 -17.64 6.41 0.15
N ALA A 136 -18.61 5.94 0.92
CA ALA A 136 -19.97 6.47 0.86
C ALA A 136 -20.00 7.97 1.17
N GLN A 137 -19.28 8.41 2.21
CA GLN A 137 -19.21 9.82 2.59
C GLN A 137 -18.52 10.71 1.53
N CYS A 138 -17.50 10.19 0.84
CA CYS A 138 -16.73 10.97 -0.13
C CYS A 138 -17.22 10.85 -1.58
N TYR A 139 -17.60 9.65 -2.00
CA TYR A 139 -17.87 9.31 -3.40
C TYR A 139 -19.33 9.47 -3.76
N ASP A 140 -20.27 9.12 -2.87
CA ASP A 140 -21.70 9.22 -3.18
C ASP A 140 -22.13 10.64 -3.53
N PRO A 141 -21.66 11.71 -2.84
CA PRO A 141 -21.98 13.08 -3.24
C PRO A 141 -21.45 13.43 -4.65
N ILE A 142 -20.27 12.94 -5.02
CA ILE A 142 -19.66 13.18 -6.33
C ILE A 142 -20.44 12.41 -7.41
N ILE A 143 -20.80 11.15 -7.14
CA ILE A 143 -21.58 10.31 -8.04
C ILE A 143 -22.97 10.92 -8.27
N ALA A 144 -23.66 11.33 -7.20
CA ALA A 144 -24.97 11.97 -7.28
C ALA A 144 -24.90 13.31 -8.04
N GLY A 145 -23.88 14.12 -7.77
CA GLY A 145 -23.61 15.36 -8.53
C GLY A 145 -23.38 15.08 -10.01
N THR A 146 -22.60 14.04 -10.33
CA THR A 146 -22.36 13.62 -11.72
C THR A 146 -23.66 13.16 -12.39
N GLN A 147 -24.48 12.35 -11.71
CA GLN A 147 -25.78 11.90 -12.21
C GLN A 147 -26.77 13.04 -12.47
N LYS A 148 -26.72 14.08 -11.65
CA LYS A 148 -27.58 15.25 -11.79
C LYS A 148 -27.15 16.18 -12.94
N HIS A 149 -25.84 16.31 -13.17
CA HIS A 149 -25.29 17.37 -14.03
C HIS A 149 -24.64 16.88 -15.32
N VAL A 150 -24.34 15.59 -15.45
CA VAL A 150 -23.70 15.00 -16.63
C VAL A 150 -24.64 13.99 -17.26
N THR A 151 -24.89 14.15 -18.55
CA THR A 151 -25.69 13.20 -19.33
C THR A 151 -25.01 11.82 -19.34
N LYS A 152 -25.82 10.75 -19.32
CA LYS A 152 -25.30 9.39 -19.47
C LYS A 152 -24.52 9.27 -20.79
N GLY A 153 -23.36 8.60 -20.77
CA GLY A 153 -22.41 8.57 -21.88
C GLY A 153 -21.52 9.82 -21.98
N GLY A 154 -21.72 10.82 -21.11
CA GLY A 154 -20.87 12.00 -21.02
C GLY A 154 -19.43 11.63 -20.59
N LYS A 155 -18.48 12.49 -21.00
CA LYS A 155 -17.06 12.33 -20.67
C LYS A 155 -16.76 12.94 -19.30
N VAL A 156 -16.12 12.17 -18.43
CA VAL A 156 -15.76 12.59 -17.06
C VAL A 156 -14.27 12.36 -16.83
N LEU A 157 -13.56 13.38 -16.34
CA LEU A 157 -12.17 13.28 -15.92
C LEU A 157 -12.11 13.28 -14.39
N VAL A 158 -11.39 12.32 -13.80
CA VAL A 158 -11.12 12.22 -12.36
C VAL A 158 -9.62 12.50 -12.15
N PRO A 159 -9.22 13.76 -11.91
CA PRO A 159 -7.84 14.11 -11.61
C PRO A 159 -7.47 13.65 -10.19
N GLY A 160 -6.24 13.19 -9.99
CA GLY A 160 -5.82 12.57 -8.73
C GLY A 160 -6.64 11.33 -8.40
N SER A 161 -6.83 10.42 -9.37
CA SER A 161 -7.72 9.27 -9.25
C SER A 161 -7.27 8.23 -8.21
N GLY A 162 -6.04 8.34 -7.68
CA GLY A 162 -5.48 7.38 -6.74
C GLY A 162 -5.50 5.98 -7.33
N LEU A 163 -6.20 5.07 -6.65
CA LEU A 163 -6.30 3.66 -7.06
C LEU A 163 -7.51 3.39 -7.97
N GLY A 164 -8.15 4.45 -8.47
CA GLY A 164 -9.13 4.36 -9.54
C GLY A 164 -10.55 3.93 -9.13
N ARG A 165 -10.84 3.72 -7.83
CA ARG A 165 -12.17 3.27 -7.39
C ARG A 165 -13.29 4.21 -7.80
N LEU A 166 -13.18 5.52 -7.55
CA LEU A 166 -14.20 6.49 -7.98
C LEU A 166 -14.37 6.51 -9.50
N ALA A 167 -13.27 6.44 -10.25
CA ALA A 167 -13.32 6.40 -11.71
C ALA A 167 -14.05 5.15 -12.22
N LEU A 168 -13.82 4.00 -11.59
CA LEU A 168 -14.52 2.75 -11.88
C LEU A 168 -16.02 2.83 -11.55
N GLU A 169 -16.38 3.39 -10.37
CA GLU A 169 -17.78 3.57 -9.97
C GLU A 169 -18.55 4.45 -10.97
N LEU A 170 -17.94 5.52 -11.46
CA LEU A 170 -18.53 6.36 -12.51
C LEU A 170 -18.61 5.60 -13.84
N ALA A 171 -17.57 4.86 -14.24
CA ALA A 171 -17.58 4.09 -15.48
C ALA A 171 -18.71 3.05 -15.50
N SER A 172 -18.89 2.32 -14.39
CA SER A 172 -19.97 1.33 -14.22
C SER A 172 -21.39 1.90 -14.32
N ARG A 173 -21.53 3.23 -14.18
CA ARG A 173 -22.82 3.94 -14.33
C ARG A 173 -23.05 4.43 -15.76
N GLY A 174 -22.17 4.08 -16.70
CA GLY A 174 -22.29 4.38 -18.12
C GLY A 174 -21.70 5.73 -18.54
N TYR A 175 -20.74 6.25 -17.78
CA TYR A 175 -19.95 7.43 -18.17
C TYR A 175 -18.67 7.02 -18.90
N ALA A 176 -18.21 7.87 -19.83
CA ALA A 176 -16.90 7.71 -20.45
C ALA A 176 -15.85 8.36 -19.53
N VAL A 177 -15.23 7.57 -18.65
CA VAL A 177 -14.39 8.08 -17.57
C VAL A 177 -12.90 7.94 -17.88
N GLN A 178 -12.13 8.97 -17.57
CA GLN A 178 -10.67 8.91 -17.52
C GLN A 178 -10.19 9.23 -16.10
N GLY A 179 -9.52 8.28 -15.46
CA GLY A 179 -8.74 8.55 -14.25
C GLY A 179 -7.36 9.10 -14.63
N ASN A 180 -6.85 10.06 -13.86
CA ASN A 180 -5.50 10.58 -14.02
C ASN A 180 -4.82 10.66 -12.65
N ASP A 181 -3.61 10.13 -12.54
CA ASP A 181 -2.76 10.29 -11.36
C ASP A 181 -1.32 10.55 -11.81
N PHE A 182 -0.53 11.20 -10.96
CA PHE A 182 0.89 11.49 -11.21
C PHE A 182 1.81 10.56 -10.42
N SER A 183 1.32 9.98 -9.32
CA SER A 183 2.13 9.18 -8.41
C SER A 183 2.33 7.79 -9.00
N ILE A 184 3.58 7.48 -9.36
CA ILE A 184 3.96 6.13 -9.81
C ILE A 184 3.53 5.06 -8.79
N HIS A 185 3.61 5.37 -7.49
CA HIS A 185 3.17 4.46 -6.43
C HIS A 185 1.68 4.11 -6.55
N MET A 186 0.83 5.10 -6.84
CA MET A 186 -0.60 4.89 -7.04
C MET A 186 -0.87 4.20 -8.37
N LEU A 187 -0.18 4.60 -9.44
CA LEU A 187 -0.36 4.02 -10.77
C LEU A 187 -0.04 2.53 -10.79
N MET A 188 1.08 2.09 -10.21
CA MET A 188 1.46 0.68 -10.15
C MET A 188 0.44 -0.15 -9.33
N ALA A 189 0.04 0.35 -8.16
CA ALA A 189 -0.94 -0.34 -7.33
C ALA A 189 -2.33 -0.38 -7.97
N SER A 190 -2.74 0.72 -8.63
CA SER A 190 -4.00 0.82 -9.39
C SER A 190 -4.02 -0.15 -10.56
N ASP A 191 -2.94 -0.23 -11.34
CA ASP A 191 -2.80 -1.13 -12.48
C ASP A 191 -2.90 -2.60 -12.04
N PHE A 192 -2.18 -2.97 -10.98
CA PHE A 192 -2.27 -4.31 -10.39
C PHE A 192 -3.71 -4.64 -9.93
N ILE A 193 -4.35 -3.76 -9.16
CA ILE A 193 -5.70 -4.04 -8.66
C ILE A 193 -6.70 -4.12 -9.83
N LEU A 194 -6.71 -3.14 -10.72
CA LEU A 194 -7.70 -3.05 -11.80
C LEU A 194 -7.55 -4.13 -12.87
N ASN A 195 -6.34 -4.64 -13.11
CA ASN A 195 -6.05 -5.50 -14.25
C ASN A 195 -5.57 -6.91 -13.86
N ALA A 196 -4.93 -7.11 -12.70
CA ALA A 196 -4.46 -8.41 -12.22
C ALA A 196 -5.43 -9.10 -11.23
N CYS A 197 -6.22 -8.33 -10.48
CA CYS A 197 -7.20 -8.87 -9.54
C CYS A 197 -8.54 -9.19 -10.23
N GLY A 198 -9.34 -10.08 -9.61
CA GLY A 198 -10.66 -10.47 -10.09
C GLY A 198 -10.75 -11.90 -10.63
N GLU A 199 -11.75 -12.19 -11.45
CA GLU A 199 -12.04 -13.53 -11.99
C GLU A 199 -10.88 -14.04 -12.84
N GLY A 200 -10.38 -15.24 -12.48
CA GLY A 200 -9.17 -15.83 -13.06
C GLY A 200 -7.84 -15.21 -12.60
N GLY A 201 -7.86 -14.23 -11.69
CA GLY A 201 -6.68 -13.57 -11.14
C GLY A 201 -6.59 -13.67 -9.62
N HIS A 202 -5.96 -12.66 -8.99
CA HIS A 202 -5.83 -12.61 -7.54
C HIS A 202 -7.17 -12.23 -6.88
N LYS A 203 -7.63 -13.06 -5.93
CA LYS A 203 -8.79 -12.80 -5.07
C LYS A 203 -8.38 -12.98 -3.61
N ASN A 204 -9.04 -12.27 -2.71
CA ASN A 204 -8.86 -12.38 -1.26
C ASN A 204 -7.41 -12.14 -0.78
N ILE A 205 -6.75 -11.13 -1.31
CA ILE A 205 -5.39 -10.77 -0.88
C ILE A 205 -5.48 -10.15 0.53
N GLU A 206 -4.72 -10.70 1.48
CA GLU A 206 -4.60 -10.12 2.80
C GLU A 206 -3.46 -9.09 2.85
N ILE A 207 -3.71 -7.90 3.39
CA ILE A 207 -2.69 -6.88 3.70
C ILE A 207 -2.77 -6.43 5.17
N SER A 208 -1.70 -5.84 5.69
CA SER A 208 -1.61 -5.25 7.03
C SER A 208 -1.21 -3.77 6.98
N PRO A 209 -2.16 -2.88 6.64
CA PRO A 209 -1.86 -1.51 6.20
C PRO A 209 -1.47 -0.56 7.34
N TYR A 210 -1.74 -0.96 8.59
CA TYR A 210 -1.42 -0.17 9.78
C TYR A 210 -0.09 -0.54 10.42
N LEU A 211 0.67 -1.47 9.82
CA LEU A 211 1.96 -1.89 10.32
C LEU A 211 2.89 -0.68 10.51
N GLY A 212 3.55 -0.65 11.68
CA GLY A 212 4.49 0.42 12.04
C GLY A 212 3.86 1.67 12.64
N THR A 213 2.52 1.73 12.78
CA THR A 213 1.87 2.76 13.60
C THR A 213 2.19 2.53 15.08
N THR A 214 2.70 3.55 15.75
CA THR A 214 3.06 3.53 17.19
C THR A 214 2.12 4.34 18.07
N LEU A 215 1.23 5.13 17.46
CA LEU A 215 0.28 6.01 18.14
C LEU A 215 -1.11 5.39 18.08
N ASN A 216 -1.92 5.64 19.12
CA ASN A 216 -3.35 5.28 19.15
C ASN A 216 -3.65 3.80 18.84
N SER A 217 -2.76 2.90 19.26
CA SER A 217 -2.97 1.45 19.21
C SER A 217 -3.41 0.97 20.59
N ASN A 218 -4.62 0.43 20.67
CA ASN A 218 -5.17 -0.11 21.92
C ASN A 218 -4.64 -1.52 22.19
N LYS A 219 -4.54 -2.33 21.13
CA LYS A 219 -4.01 -3.69 21.17
C LYS A 219 -2.91 -3.87 20.14
N VAL A 220 -2.00 -4.77 20.45
CA VAL A 220 -0.93 -5.22 19.56
C VAL A 220 -1.48 -5.68 18.20
N SER A 221 -2.55 -6.48 18.26
CA SER A 221 -3.23 -7.04 17.09
C SER A 221 -3.80 -5.97 16.16
N ASP A 222 -4.09 -4.76 16.64
CA ASP A 222 -4.69 -3.69 15.84
C ASP A 222 -3.74 -3.24 14.72
N VAL A 223 -2.44 -3.22 15.00
CA VAL A 223 -1.38 -2.75 14.08
C VAL A 223 -1.06 -3.82 13.03
N ALA A 224 -1.11 -5.09 13.42
CA ALA A 224 -0.84 -6.24 12.54
C ALA A 224 -2.11 -6.81 11.88
N ARG A 225 -3.28 -6.18 12.10
CA ARG A 225 -4.57 -6.68 11.61
C ARG A 225 -4.55 -6.88 10.11
N LYS A 226 -5.31 -7.86 9.66
CA LYS A 226 -5.44 -8.22 8.25
C LYS A 226 -6.65 -7.55 7.66
N ILE A 227 -6.52 -7.06 6.43
CA ILE A 227 -7.60 -6.52 5.63
C ILE A 227 -7.57 -7.22 4.28
N VAL A 228 -8.73 -7.67 3.82
CA VAL A 228 -8.89 -8.40 2.56
C VAL A 228 -9.22 -7.42 1.43
N VAL A 229 -8.51 -7.54 0.31
CA VAL A 229 -8.70 -6.74 -0.91
C VAL A 229 -8.55 -7.60 -2.18
N PRO A 230 -9.16 -7.21 -3.32
CA PRO A 230 -10.21 -6.21 -3.42
C PRO A 230 -11.55 -6.71 -2.84
N ASP A 231 -12.43 -5.79 -2.40
CA ASP A 231 -13.78 -6.08 -1.87
C ASP A 231 -14.81 -6.35 -2.97
N VAL A 232 -14.53 -5.90 -4.18
CA VAL A 232 -15.32 -6.12 -5.39
C VAL A 232 -14.39 -6.58 -6.51
N ASP A 233 -14.90 -7.37 -7.43
CA ASP A 233 -14.15 -7.73 -8.63
C ASP A 233 -14.09 -6.52 -9.59
N PRO A 234 -12.92 -5.94 -9.87
CA PRO A 234 -12.81 -4.76 -10.74
C PRO A 234 -13.32 -5.00 -12.16
N LYS A 235 -13.34 -6.27 -12.62
CA LYS A 235 -13.79 -6.65 -13.96
C LYS A 235 -15.30 -6.82 -14.04
N GLU A 236 -15.95 -7.30 -12.98
CA GLU A 236 -17.42 -7.39 -12.92
C GLU A 236 -18.08 -6.00 -12.90
N VAL A 237 -17.36 -4.98 -12.44
CA VAL A 237 -17.83 -3.59 -12.40
C VAL A 237 -17.64 -2.87 -13.75
N ARG A 238 -16.82 -3.41 -14.67
CA ARG A 238 -16.67 -2.90 -16.05
C ARG A 238 -17.79 -3.51 -16.93
N ILE A 239 -18.64 -2.65 -17.50
CA ILE A 239 -19.65 -3.03 -18.53
C ILE A 239 -18.94 -3.31 -19.85
#